data_AF-A0A927P9J5-F1
#
_entry.id   AF-A0A927P9J5-F1
#
_cell.length_a   1.000
_cell.length_b   1.000
_cell.length_c   1.000
_cell.angle_alpha   90.00
_cell.angle_beta   90.00
_cell.angle_gamma   90.00
#
_symmetry.space_group_name_H-M   'P 1'
#
loop_
_entity.id
_entity.type
_entity.pdbx_description
1 polymer ?
#
loop_
_entity_poly.entity_id
_entity_poly.type
_entity_poly.pdbx_seq_one_letter_code
_entity_poly.pdbx_strand_id
1 'polypeptide(L)'
;MKVDIPAQGKVIARYGLTAQAMVHMEECAELIQAISKMNRAREAGVNDKDARFNLVEEMADVLICMEQIQEIYNIRTHEIQEMIGRKCQWQEERL
;
A
#
# COMPACT_ATOMS: atom_id res chain seq x y z
N MET A 1 -11.09 -1.68 -5.67
CA MET A 1 -10.18 -2.52 -4.87
C MET A 1 -10.99 -3.64 -4.24
N LYS A 2 -10.48 -4.86 -4.09
CA LYS A 2 -11.24 -5.96 -3.42
C LYS A 2 -11.31 -5.81 -1.90
N VAL A 3 -10.53 -4.89 -1.33
CA VAL A 3 -10.51 -4.56 0.10
C VAL A 3 -11.30 -3.28 0.29
N ASP A 4 -12.27 -3.32 1.21
CA ASP A 4 -13.08 -2.17 1.62
C ASP A 4 -12.39 -1.47 2.78
N ILE A 5 -12.05 -0.19 2.61
CA ILE A 5 -11.34 0.61 3.60
C ILE A 5 -12.33 1.63 4.17
N PRO A 6 -12.54 1.66 5.50
CA PRO A 6 -13.40 2.65 6.12
C PRO A 6 -12.90 4.07 5.89
N ALA A 7 -13.82 5.03 5.77
CA ALA A 7 -13.50 6.45 5.57
C ALA A 7 -12.53 6.99 6.63
N GLN A 8 -11.55 7.78 6.18
CA GLN A 8 -10.40 8.22 6.96
C GLN A 8 -10.46 9.68 7.43
N GLY A 9 -11.51 10.42 7.04
CA GLY A 9 -11.62 11.87 7.29
C GLY A 9 -11.45 12.31 8.76
N LYS A 10 -11.85 11.47 9.74
CA LYS A 10 -11.63 11.76 11.18
C LYS A 10 -10.15 11.75 11.57
N VAL A 11 -9.39 10.81 11.02
CA VAL A 11 -7.96 10.62 11.29
C VAL A 11 -7.17 11.77 10.65
N ILE A 12 -7.49 12.10 9.38
CA ILE A 12 -6.87 13.21 8.66
C ILE A 12 -7.11 14.55 9.39
N ALA A 13 -8.36 14.81 9.81
CA ALA A 13 -8.71 16.03 10.53
C ALA A 13 -8.00 16.16 11.90
N ARG A 14 -7.68 15.03 12.55
CA ARG A 14 -7.07 15.00 13.89
C ARG A 14 -5.55 15.23 13.89
N TYR A 15 -4.84 14.70 12.89
CA TYR A 15 -3.38 14.68 12.87
C TYR A 15 -2.77 15.68 11.87
N GLY A 16 -3.56 16.16 10.91
CA GLY A 16 -3.12 17.14 9.93
C GLY A 16 -2.19 16.56 8.85
N LEU A 17 -1.99 17.32 7.77
CA LEU A 17 -1.38 16.82 6.53
C LEU A 17 0.10 16.42 6.69
N THR A 18 0.89 17.20 7.42
CA THR A 18 2.33 16.95 7.56
C THR A 18 2.63 15.70 8.37
N ALA A 19 1.87 15.44 9.44
CA ALA A 19 2.04 14.23 10.23
C ALA A 19 1.66 12.98 9.42
N GLN A 20 0.56 13.07 8.65
CA GLN A 20 0.13 11.98 7.78
C GLN A 20 1.15 11.66 6.69
N ALA A 21 1.75 12.68 6.06
CA ALA A 21 2.78 12.44 5.07
C ALA A 21 3.99 11.67 5.62
N MET A 22 4.39 11.92 6.88
CA MET A 22 5.45 11.15 7.54
C MET A 22 5.04 9.70 7.76
N VAL A 23 3.83 9.47 8.28
CA VAL A 23 3.27 8.12 8.45
C VAL A 23 3.25 7.38 7.11
N HIS A 24 2.71 7.99 6.05
CA HIS A 24 2.65 7.36 4.72
C HIS A 24 4.03 6.92 4.21
N MET A 25 5.08 7.71 4.48
CA MET A 25 6.45 7.35 4.11
C MET A 25 7.00 6.19 4.96
N GLU A 26 6.68 6.16 6.25
CA GLU A 26 7.07 5.11 7.18
C GLU A 26 6.45 3.77 6.79
N GLU A 27 5.13 3.70 6.59
CA GLU A 27 4.42 2.48 6.19
C GLU A 27 4.92 1.93 4.84
N CYS A 28 5.23 2.82 3.89
CA CYS A 28 5.85 2.40 2.62
C CYS A 28 7.25 1.80 2.83
N ALA A 29 8.03 2.36 3.76
CA ALA A 29 9.35 1.83 4.09
C ALA A 29 9.27 0.48 4.81
N GLU A 30 8.29 0.29 5.68
CA GLU A 30 8.03 -0.97 6.38
C GLU A 30 7.58 -2.05 5.40
N LEU A 31 6.69 -1.74 4.44
CA LEU A 31 6.33 -2.66 3.37
C LEU A 31 7.54 -3.11 2.53
N ILE A 32 8.47 -2.21 2.22
CA ILE A 32 9.72 -2.57 1.53
C ILE A 32 10.53 -3.59 2.35
N GLN A 33 10.64 -3.38 3.66
CA GLN A 33 11.36 -4.30 4.55
C GLN A 33 10.66 -5.66 4.64
N ALA A 34 9.33 -5.68 4.75
CA ALA A 34 8.53 -6.90 4.81
C ALA A 34 8.64 -7.74 3.52
N ILE A 35 8.59 -7.09 2.35
CA ILE A 35 8.84 -7.74 1.05
C ILE A 35 10.23 -8.37 1.03
N SER A 36 11.26 -7.64 1.49
CA SER A 36 12.64 -8.14 1.55
C SER A 36 12.77 -9.36 2.45
N LYS A 37 12.14 -9.34 3.63
CA LYS A 37 12.11 -10.47 4.58
C LYS A 37 11.43 -11.70 3.98
N MET A 38 10.27 -11.52 3.35
CA MET A 38 9.53 -12.61 2.71
C MET A 38 10.31 -13.21 1.52
N ASN A 39 11.00 -12.37 0.73
CA ASN A 39 11.83 -12.86 -0.37
C ASN A 39 12.99 -13.73 0.12
N ARG A 40 13.68 -13.34 1.20
CA ARG A 40 14.75 -14.17 1.81
C ARG A 40 14.21 -15.51 2.31
N ALA A 41 13.05 -15.53 2.96
CA ALA A 41 12.42 -16.77 3.41
C ALA A 41 12.11 -17.71 2.22
N ARG A 42 11.59 -17.15 1.13
CA ARG A 42 11.32 -17.88 -0.12
C ARG A 42 12.60 -18.46 -0.74
N GLU A 43 13.68 -17.68 -0.82
CA GLU A 43 14.97 -18.13 -1.36
C GLU A 43 15.62 -19.23 -0.51
N ALA A 44 15.47 -19.15 0.82
CA ALA A 44 15.93 -20.18 1.73
C ALA A 44 15.05 -21.44 1.73
N GLY A 45 13.92 -21.45 1.00
CA GLY A 45 12.96 -22.55 1.00
C GLY A 45 12.24 -22.74 2.33
N VAL A 46 12.18 -21.71 3.17
CA VAL A 46 11.58 -21.76 4.50
C VAL A 46 10.17 -21.17 4.47
N ASN A 47 9.23 -21.86 5.10
CA ASN A 47 7.89 -21.32 5.35
C ASN A 47 7.90 -20.45 6.62
N ASP A 48 8.28 -19.19 6.46
CA ASP A 48 8.29 -18.20 7.55
C ASP A 48 6.90 -17.55 7.68
N LYS A 49 6.12 -18.03 8.66
CA LYS A 49 4.76 -17.52 8.93
C LYS A 49 4.78 -16.10 9.46
N ASP A 50 5.80 -15.72 10.21
CA ASP A 50 5.91 -14.40 10.82
C ASP A 50 6.26 -13.36 9.75
N ALA A 51 7.16 -13.69 8.82
CA ALA A 51 7.42 -12.85 7.64
C ALA A 51 6.16 -12.66 6.79
N ARG A 52 5.33 -13.70 6.64
CA ARG A 52 4.07 -13.60 5.92
C ARG A 52 3.02 -12.76 6.65
N PHE A 53 2.93 -12.90 7.98
CA PHE A 53 2.02 -12.07 8.79
C PHE A 53 2.41 -10.60 8.69
N ASN A 54 3.69 -10.28 8.91
CA ASN A 54 4.22 -8.93 8.77
C ASN A 54 3.95 -8.36 7.38
N LEU A 55 4.15 -9.14 6.30
CA LEU A 55 3.85 -8.67 4.95
C LEU A 55 2.38 -8.30 4.76
N VAL A 56 1.45 -9.07 5.35
CA VAL A 56 0.01 -8.78 5.25
C VAL A 56 -0.35 -7.51 6.05
N GLU A 57 0.28 -7.31 7.20
CA GLU A 57 0.14 -6.10 8.04
C GLU A 57 0.57 -4.85 7.25
N GLU A 58 1.83 -4.80 6.79
CA GLU A 58 2.31 -3.61 6.05
C GLU A 58 1.54 -3.37 4.74
N MET A 59 1.04 -4.44 4.10
CA MET A 59 0.15 -4.29 2.94
C MET A 59 -1.15 -3.60 3.33
N ALA A 60 -1.73 -3.92 4.49
CA ALA A 60 -2.93 -3.27 4.98
C ALA A 60 -2.66 -1.80 5.33
N ASP A 61 -1.54 -1.50 5.98
CA ASP A 61 -1.20 -0.13 6.37
C ASP A 61 -0.94 0.77 5.15
N VAL A 62 -0.22 0.27 4.14
CA VAL A 62 -0.04 1.00 2.87
C VAL A 62 -1.38 1.18 2.15
N LEU A 63 -2.27 0.20 2.16
CA LEU A 63 -3.61 0.36 1.56
C LEU A 63 -4.43 1.45 2.26
N ILE A 64 -4.36 1.54 3.59
CA ILE A 64 -4.99 2.63 4.36
C ILE A 64 -4.36 3.97 4.00
N CYS A 65 -3.04 4.05 3.87
CA CYS A 65 -2.34 5.25 3.43
C CYS A 65 -2.81 5.70 2.05
N MET A 66 -3.02 4.76 1.11
CA MET A 66 -3.53 5.09 -0.22
C MET A 66 -4.94 5.72 -0.15
N GLU A 67 -5.84 5.19 0.69
CA GLU A 67 -7.17 5.78 0.90
C GLU A 67 -7.05 7.20 1.48
N GLN A 68 -6.18 7.40 2.47
CA GLN A 68 -5.94 8.72 3.06
C GLN A 68 -5.38 9.72 2.04
N ILE A 69 -4.44 9.31 1.20
CA ILE A 69 -3.87 10.13 0.13
C ILE A 69 -4.97 10.52 -0.87
N GLN A 70 -5.85 9.58 -1.24
CA GLN A 70 -6.99 9.88 -2.11
C GLN A 70 -7.91 10.94 -1.50
N GLU A 71 -8.26 10.80 -0.21
CA GLU A 71 -9.09 11.78 0.50
C GLU A 71 -8.39 13.15 0.59
N ILE A 72 -7.10 13.18 0.96
CA ILE A 72 -6.31 14.42 1.15
C ILE A 72 -6.21 15.23 -0.14
N TYR A 73 -5.95 14.57 -1.27
CA TYR A 73 -5.72 15.22 -2.56
C TYR A 73 -6.94 15.20 -3.48
N ASN A 74 -8.09 14.71 -2.99
CA ASN A 74 -9.32 14.57 -3.76
C ASN A 74 -9.13 13.77 -5.06
N ILE A 75 -8.34 12.69 -4.99
CA ILE A 75 -8.04 11.81 -6.13
C ILE A 75 -9.13 10.75 -6.23
N ARG A 76 -9.87 10.76 -7.33
CA ARG A 76 -11.00 9.83 -7.53
C ARG A 76 -10.49 8.46 -7.97
N THR A 77 -11.14 7.40 -7.51
CA THR A 77 -10.74 6.00 -7.78
C THR A 77 -10.63 5.66 -9.27
N HIS A 78 -11.47 6.25 -10.14
CA HIS A 78 -11.37 5.99 -11.58
C HIS A 78 -10.10 6.56 -12.21
N GLU A 79 -9.55 7.66 -11.70
CA GLU A 79 -8.30 8.24 -12.20
C GLU A 79 -7.13 7.26 -11.98
N ILE A 80 -7.10 6.62 -10.81
CA ILE A 80 -6.15 5.55 -10.50
C ILE A 80 -6.41 4.32 -11.38
N GLN A 81 -7.69 3.93 -11.54
CA GLN A 81 -8.06 2.75 -12.34
C GLN A 81 -7.67 2.89 -13.82
N GLU A 82 -7.84 4.07 -14.41
CA GLU A 82 -7.39 4.37 -15.77
C GLU A 82 -5.86 4.27 -15.90
N MET A 83 -5.12 4.76 -14.92
CA MET A 83 -3.66 4.63 -14.86
C MET A 83 -3.20 3.18 -14.74
N ILE A 84 -3.87 2.38 -13.90
CA ILE A 84 -3.60 0.95 -13.75
C ILE A 84 -3.82 0.23 -15.08
N GLY A 85 -4.97 0.44 -15.73
CA GLY A 85 -5.29 -0.18 -17.02
C GLY A 85 -4.22 0.06 -18.07
N ARG A 86 -3.79 1.33 -18.22
CA ARG A 86 -2.70 1.69 -19.15
C ARG A 86 -1.38 0.99 -18.81
N LYS A 87 -1.00 0.95 -17.53
CA LYS A 87 0.27 0.32 -17.11
C LYS A 87 0.26 -1.20 -17.27
N CYS A 88 -0.84 -1.87 -16.95
CA CYS A 88 -0.98 -3.32 -17.11
C CYS A 88 -0.94 -3.71 -18.59
N GLN A 89 -1.65 -2.97 -19.46
CA GLN A 89 -1.60 -3.20 -20.90
C GLN A 89 -0.16 -3.10 -21.43
N TRP A 90 0.59 -2.08 -21.00
CA TRP A 90 2.01 -1.93 -21.39
C TRP A 90 2.92 -3.04 -20.90
N GLN A 91 2.59 -3.69 -19.78
CA GLN A 91 3.36 -4.83 -19.28
C GLN A 91 3.06 -6.09 -20.10
N GLU A 92 1.78 -6.33 -20.44
CA GLU A 92 1.35 -7.46 -21.28
C GLU A 92 1.93 -7.39 -22.69
N GLU A 93 2.01 -6.19 -23.29
CA GLU A 93 2.63 -5.97 -24.61
C GLU A 93 4.14 -6.25 -24.64
N ARG A 94 4.80 -6.36 -23.48
CA ARG A 94 6.25 -6.61 -23.34
C ARG A 94 6.60 -8.05 -22.97
N LEU A 95 5.59 -8.89 -22.70
CA LEU A 95 5.75 -10.32 -22.50
C LEU A 95 5.88 -11.04 -23.85
#